data_AF-A0A0F3NV66-F1
#
_entry.id   AF-A0A0F3NV66-F1
#
_cell.length_a   1.000
_cell.length_b   1.000
_cell.length_c   1.000
_cell.angle_alpha   90.00
_cell.angle_beta   90.00
_cell.angle_gamma   90.00
#
_symmetry.space_group_name_H-M   'P 1'
#
loop_
_entity.id
_entity.type
_entity.pdbx_description
1 polymer ?
#
loop_
_entity_poly.entity_id
_entity_poly.type
_entity_poly.pdbx_seq_one_letter_code
_entity_poly.pdbx_strand_id
1 'polypeptide(L)' 'MYFAQGVHLALFDKPLFKEDIEAWENGPVVRHLRSIFGGFEANAIPAPGEIDFSIYTSNKKS' A
#
# COMPACT_ATOMS: atom_id res chain seq x y z
N MET A 1 -2.78 0.93 4.55
CA MET A 1 -1.86 1.61 3.61
C MET A 1 -1.59 3.06 3.96
N TYR A 2 -2.61 3.93 4.08
CA TYR A 2 -2.41 5.35 4.42
C TYR A 2 -1.71 5.58 5.76
N PHE A 3 -1.99 4.74 6.78
CA PHE A 3 -1.27 4.79 8.05
C PHE A 3 0.23 4.51 7.87
N ALA A 4 0.58 3.50 7.07
CA ALA A 4 1.98 3.17 6.77
C ALA A 4 2.69 4.28 5.98
N GLN A 5 1.99 4.91 5.02
CA GLN A 5 2.48 6.10 4.30
C GLN A 5 2.77 7.25 5.27
N GLY A 6 1.83 7.56 6.17
CA GLY A 6 1.98 8.64 7.16
C GLY A 6 3.12 8.39 8.14
N VAL A 7 3.26 7.16 8.64
CA VAL A 7 4.37 6.76 9.52
C VAL A 7 5.71 6.87 8.80
N HIS A 8 5.81 6.38 7.55
CA HIS A 8 7.06 6.45 6.79
C HIS A 8 7.43 7.89 6.43
N LEU A 9 6.45 8.74 6.10
CA LEU A 9 6.67 10.15 5.86
C LEU A 9 7.18 10.85 7.13
N ALA A 10 6.57 10.60 8.28
CA ALA A 10 7.00 11.19 9.56
C ALA A 10 8.41 10.74 9.98
N LEU A 11 8.79 9.50 9.69
CA LEU A 11 10.08 8.93 10.10
C LEU A 11 11.23 9.25 9.13
N PHE A 12 10.95 9.35 7.83
CA PHE A 12 11.98 9.41 6.81
C PHE A 12 11.88 10.61 5.87
N ASP A 13 10.86 11.46 6.05
CA ASP A 13 10.56 12.61 5.17
C ASP A 13 10.42 12.22 3.69
N LYS A 14 10.01 10.97 3.43
CA LYS A 14 9.77 10.44 2.09
C LYS A 14 8.48 9.64 2.04
N PRO A 15 7.74 9.66 0.92
CA PRO A 15 6.58 8.79 0.73
C PRO A 15 7.01 7.32 0.66
N LEU A 16 6.20 6.41 1.21
CA LEU A 16 6.45 4.96 1.15
C LEU A 16 6.17 4.41 -0.24
N PHE A 17 5.14 4.95 -0.89
CA PHE A 17 4.75 4.63 -2.26
C PHE A 17 4.32 5.93 -2.96
N LYS A 18 4.45 5.96 -4.30
CA LYS A 18 4.32 7.19 -5.10
C LYS A 18 2.87 7.51 -5.47
N GLU A 19 1.98 6.54 -5.32
CA GLU A 19 0.59 6.66 -5.71
C GLU A 19 -0.13 7.66 -4.80
N ASP A 20 -0.88 8.55 -5.43
CA ASP A 20 -1.68 9.53 -4.71
C ASP A 20 -2.79 8.85 -3.89
N ILE A 21 -2.91 9.31 -2.65
CA ILE A 21 -4.00 8.94 -1.76
C ILE A 21 -5.09 10.00 -1.93
N GLU A 22 -6.22 9.61 -2.50
CA GLU A 22 -7.35 10.49 -2.71
C GLU A 22 -8.31 10.42 -1.53
N ALA A 23 -8.74 11.56 -1.00
CA ALA A 23 -9.78 11.61 0.02
C ALA A 23 -11.16 11.36 -0.64
N TRP A 24 -11.74 10.19 -0.41
CA TRP A 24 -13.10 9.85 -0.84
C TRP A 24 -14.04 9.92 0.36
N GLU A 25 -15.36 9.97 0.10
CA GLU A 25 -16.40 10.04 1.15
C GLU A 25 -16.30 8.89 2.17
N ASN A 26 -15.84 7.71 1.73
CA ASN A 26 -15.67 6.52 2.58
C ASN A 26 -14.25 6.36 3.13
N GLY A 27 -13.41 7.39 3.01
CA GLY A 27 -12.04 7.40 3.48
C GLY A 27 -10.99 7.48 2.36
N PRO A 28 -9.70 7.58 2.73
CA PRO A 28 -8.60 7.71 1.77
C PRO A 28 -8.42 6.46 0.90
N VAL A 29 -8.43 6.64 -0.42
CA VAL A 29 -8.34 5.58 -1.43
C VAL A 29 -7.15 5.82 -2.36
N VAL A 30 -6.36 4.78 -2.60
CA VAL A 30 -5.39 4.77 -3.71
C VAL A 30 -6.13 4.35 -4.98
N ARG A 31 -6.29 5.28 -5.94
CA ARG A 31 -7.11 5.06 -7.15
C ARG A 31 -6.68 3.83 -7.94
N HIS A 32 -5.37 3.62 -8.10
CA HIS A 32 -4.83 2.47 -8.81
C HIS A 32 -5.28 1.15 -8.17
N LEU A 33 -5.23 1.05 -6.84
CA LEU A 33 -5.67 -0.14 -6.12
C LEU A 33 -7.19 -0.31 -6.16
N ARG A 34 -7.96 0.78 -6.09
CA ARG A 34 -9.42 0.69 -6.30
C ARG A 34 -9.78 0.22 -7.70
N SER A 35 -8.99 0.56 -8.71
CA SER A 35 -9.20 0.03 -10.07
C SER A 35 -8.91 -1.47 -10.16
N ILE A 36 -7.90 -1.97 -9.44
CA ILE A 36 -7.50 -3.39 -9.47
C ILE A 36 -8.42 -4.24 -8.60
N PHE A 37 -8.73 -3.77 -7.39
CA PHE A 37 -9.41 -4.54 -6.36
C PHE A 37 -10.87 -4.13 -6.15
N GLY A 38 -11.36 -3.06 -6.80
CA GLY A 38 -12.71 -2.55 -6.61
C GLY A 38 -13.81 -3.55 -7.03
N GLY A 39 -13.52 -4.45 -7.95
CA GLY A 39 -14.44 -5.52 -8.37
C GLY A 39 -14.58 -6.67 -7.37
N PHE A 40 -13.74 -6.74 -6.33
CA PHE A 40 -13.85 -7.75 -5.29
C PHE A 40 -14.93 -7.41 -4.24
N GLU A 41 -15.44 -6.17 -4.22
CA GLU A 41 -16.46 -5.68 -3.28
C GLU A 41 -16.21 -6.15 -1.83
N ALA A 42 -17.09 -6.96 -1.25
CA ALA A 42 -16.97 -7.51 0.09
C ALA A 42 -16.24 -8.86 0.15
N ASN A 43 -15.80 -9.39 -1.00
CA ASN A 43 -15.05 -10.63 -1.05
C ASN A 43 -13.60 -10.41 -0.63
N ALA A 44 -12.99 -11.45 -0.07
CA ALA A 44 -11.57 -11.43 0.22
C ALA A 44 -10.76 -11.25 -1.07
N ILE A 45 -9.77 -10.36 -1.02
CA ILE A 45 -8.75 -10.30 -2.06
C ILE A 45 -8.00 -11.65 -2.00
N PRO A 46 -7.89 -12.39 -3.11
CA PRO A 46 -7.17 -13.65 -3.11
C PRO A 46 -5.74 -13.41 -2.64
N ALA A 47 -5.22 -14.35 -1.85
CA ALA A 47 -3.83 -14.27 -1.44
C ALA A 47 -2.96 -14.13 -2.70
N PRO A 48 -1.93 -13.28 -2.69
CA PRO A 48 -0.88 -13.39 -3.70
C PRO A 48 -0.36 -14.83 -3.68
N GLY A 49 0.25 -15.29 -4.78
CA GLY A 49 0.87 -16.63 -4.84
C GLY A 49 1.99 -16.81 -3.81
N GLU A 50 3.00 -17.63 -4.11
CA GLU A 50 4.16 -17.71 -3.20
C GLU A 50 4.75 -16.31 -2.95
N ILE A 51 4.74 -15.91 -1.68
CA ILE A 51 5.33 -14.66 -1.24
C ILE A 51 6.84 -14.87 -1.19
N ASP A 52 7.55 -14.22 -2.10
CA ASP A 52 9.00 -14.20 -2.09
C ASP A 52 9.51 -13.29 -0.96
N PHE A 53 9.88 -13.89 0.18
CA PHE A 53 10.43 -13.14 1.32
C PHE A 53 11.82 -12.55 1.06
N SER A 54 12.51 -12.96 -0.01
CA SER A 54 13.84 -12.46 -0.35
C SER A 54 13.83 -10.99 -0.79
N ILE A 55 12.69 -10.46 -1.24
CA ILE A 55 12.54 -9.05 -1.59
C ILE A 55 12.61 -8.13 -0.36
N TYR A 56 12.34 -8.65 0.84
CA TYR A 56 12.34 -7.89 2.09
C TYR A 56 13.69 -7.92 2.82
N THR A 57 14.62 -8.77 2.42
CA THR A 57 15.95 -8.87 3.05
C THR A 57 17.00 -7.94 2.43
N SER A 58 16.66 -7.21 1.36
CA SER A 58 17.65 -6.49 0.53
C SER A 58 18.09 -5.11 1.03
N ASN A 59 17.72 -4.62 2.22
CA ASN A 59 18.40 -3.44 2.79
C ASN A 59 18.32 -3.36 4.32
N LYS A 60 19.29 -3.97 4.97
CA LYS A 60 19.69 -3.66 6.34
C LYS A 60 21.16 -3.29 6.37
N LYS A 61 21.50 -2.17 5.73
CA LYS A 61 22.77 -1.45 5.91
C LYS A 61 22.53 0.05 5.80
N SER A 62 22.36 0.72 6.94
CA SER A 62 23.15 1.90 7.32
C SER A 62 23.00 2.14 8.81
#